data_AF-A0A2R4M822-F1
#
_entry.id   AF-A0A2R4M822-F1
#
_cell.length_a   1.000
_cell.length_b   1.000
_cell.length_c   1.000
_cell.angle_alpha   90.00
_cell.angle_beta   90.00
_cell.angle_gamma   90.00
#
_symmetry.space_group_name_H-M   'P 1'
#
loop_
_entity.id
_entity.type
_entity.pdbx_description
1 polymer ?
#
loop_
_entity_poly.entity_id
_entity_poly.type
_entity_poly.pdbx_seq_one_letter_code
_entity_poly.pdbx_strand_id
1 'polypeptide(L)'
;MLCATQLQAQDLKRADPNRPTDLIAADLGIPEQVFVTCFMNVAPDVDHAPTAARQHDNKAILLPCLQRENAAITNDRLDAVMDHYRPEGPIQN
;
A
#
# COMPACT_ATOMS: atom_id res chain seq x y z
N MET A 1 -4.67 -25.51 -17.75
CA MET A 1 -4.56 -24.94 -16.39
C MET A 1 -3.70 -23.68 -16.48
N LEU A 2 -4.31 -22.56 -16.84
CA LEU A 2 -3.68 -21.24 -16.98
C LEU A 2 -4.78 -20.25 -16.61
N CYS A 3 -4.69 -19.56 -15.47
CA CYS A 3 -5.46 -18.32 -15.19
C CYS A 3 -5.29 -17.75 -13.76
N ALA A 4 -4.49 -18.33 -12.87
CA ALA A 4 -4.31 -17.71 -11.54
C ALA A 4 -3.34 -16.52 -11.57
N THR A 5 -2.25 -16.61 -12.33
CA THR A 5 -1.11 -15.67 -12.24
C THR A 5 -1.32 -14.32 -12.95
N GLN A 6 -2.17 -14.24 -13.97
CA GLN A 6 -2.34 -13.00 -14.76
C GLN A 6 -3.36 -12.02 -14.14
N LEU A 7 -4.36 -12.50 -13.38
CA LEU A 7 -5.32 -11.62 -12.71
C LEU A 7 -4.66 -10.87 -11.54
N GLN A 8 -3.84 -11.57 -10.75
CA GLN A 8 -3.13 -10.99 -9.60
C GLN A 8 -2.19 -9.84 -10.02
N ALA A 9 -1.47 -10.02 -11.13
CA ALA A 9 -0.59 -8.99 -11.67
C ALA A 9 -1.33 -7.79 -12.29
N GLN A 10 -2.55 -7.98 -12.79
CA GLN A 10 -3.37 -6.89 -13.35
C GLN A 10 -4.06 -6.06 -12.25
N ASP A 11 -4.49 -6.70 -11.16
CA ASP A 11 -5.00 -6.01 -9.98
C ASP A 11 -3.90 -5.20 -9.28
N LEU A 12 -2.69 -5.77 -9.16
CA LEU A 12 -1.48 -5.06 -8.72
C LEU A 12 -1.17 -3.80 -9.57
N LYS A 13 -1.39 -3.86 -10.90
CA LYS A 13 -1.20 -2.69 -11.78
C LYS A 13 -2.24 -1.58 -11.58
N ARG A 14 -3.44 -1.89 -11.04
CA ARG A 14 -4.42 -0.87 -10.62
C ARG A 14 -4.04 -0.21 -9.29
N ALA A 15 -3.19 -0.87 -8.51
CA ALA A 15 -2.82 -0.52 -7.15
C ALA A 15 -1.51 0.29 -7.05
N ASP A 16 -1.12 1.07 -8.08
CA ASP A 16 0.19 1.75 -8.20
C ASP A 16 1.31 0.75 -8.61
N PRO A 17 1.56 0.56 -9.92
CA PRO A 17 2.55 -0.41 -10.43
C PRO A 17 4.00 -0.07 -10.07
N ASN A 18 4.25 1.05 -9.39
CA ASN A 18 5.59 1.56 -9.12
C ASN A 18 6.10 1.25 -7.71
N ARG A 19 5.31 0.61 -6.84
CA ARG A 19 5.74 0.29 -5.47
C ARG A 19 6.17 -1.17 -5.31
N PRO A 20 7.32 -1.45 -4.69
CA PRO A 20 7.75 -2.81 -4.36
C PRO A 20 6.91 -3.38 -3.21
N THR A 21 5.78 -4.01 -3.57
CA THR A 21 4.78 -4.53 -2.61
C THR A 21 5.35 -5.60 -1.68
N ASP A 22 6.26 -6.41 -2.19
CA ASP A 22 7.02 -7.42 -1.45
C ASP A 22 7.87 -6.81 -0.34
N LEU A 23 8.64 -5.76 -0.66
CA LEU A 23 9.51 -5.07 0.30
C LEU A 23 8.71 -4.30 1.35
N ILE A 24 7.65 -3.60 0.93
CA ILE A 24 6.75 -2.89 1.85
C ILE A 24 6.11 -3.87 2.84
N ALA A 25 5.60 -5.00 2.35
CA ALA A 25 4.98 -6.00 3.21
C ALA A 25 5.97 -6.61 4.20
N ALA A 26 7.20 -6.88 3.75
CA ALA A 26 8.27 -7.39 4.60
C ALA A 26 8.60 -6.42 5.75
N ASP A 27 8.74 -5.12 5.46
CA ASP A 27 9.04 -4.09 6.48
C ASP A 27 7.87 -3.83 7.45
N LEU A 28 6.64 -4.05 6.99
CA LEU A 28 5.44 -4.05 7.84
C LEU A 28 5.28 -5.35 8.64
N GLY A 29 6.02 -6.40 8.30
CA GLY A 29 5.95 -7.70 8.96
C GLY A 29 4.62 -8.41 8.69
N ILE A 30 4.16 -8.40 7.44
CA ILE A 30 2.95 -9.08 6.98
C ILE A 30 3.22 -9.83 5.67
N PRO A 31 2.41 -10.84 5.30
CA PRO A 31 2.51 -11.44 3.97
C PRO A 31 2.19 -10.43 2.86
N GLU A 32 2.94 -10.47 1.75
CA GLU A 32 2.72 -9.59 0.60
C GLU A 32 1.27 -9.62 0.11
N GLN A 33 0.67 -10.81 0.01
CA GLN A 33 -0.71 -10.95 -0.44
C GLN A 33 -1.71 -10.19 0.45
N VAL A 34 -1.44 -10.06 1.76
CA VAL A 34 -2.27 -9.27 2.68
C VAL A 34 -2.14 -7.79 2.35
N PHE A 35 -0.92 -7.30 2.14
CA PHE A 35 -0.68 -5.91 1.76
C PHE A 35 -1.43 -5.57 0.47
N VAL A 36 -1.26 -6.38 -0.57
CA VAL A 36 -1.93 -6.19 -1.87
C VAL A 36 -3.45 -6.17 -1.72
N THR A 37 -4.02 -7.15 -1.01
CA THR A 37 -5.47 -7.22 -0.79
C THR A 37 -6.00 -6.00 -0.03
N CYS A 38 -5.28 -5.51 0.97
CA CYS A 38 -5.66 -4.30 1.68
C CYS A 38 -5.53 -3.05 0.79
N PHE A 39 -4.48 -2.99 -0.01
CA PHE A 39 -4.19 -1.85 -0.88
C PHE A 39 -5.18 -1.73 -2.05
N MET A 40 -5.76 -2.82 -2.54
CA MET A 40 -6.80 -2.79 -3.59
C MET A 40 -8.04 -1.97 -3.21
N ASN A 41 -8.26 -1.71 -1.92
CA ASN A 41 -9.39 -0.92 -1.42
C ASN A 41 -9.06 0.57 -1.26
N VAL A 42 -7.79 0.97 -1.39
CA VAL A 42 -7.42 2.38 -1.43
C VAL A 42 -7.44 2.90 -2.85
N ALA A 43 -7.61 4.21 -2.99
CA ALA A 43 -7.58 4.86 -4.28
C ALA A 43 -6.36 5.82 -4.32
N PRO A 44 -5.16 5.30 -4.64
CA PRO A 44 -3.95 6.11 -4.71
C PRO A 44 -4.09 7.18 -5.79
N ASP A 45 -3.44 8.34 -5.59
CA ASP A 45 -3.44 9.40 -6.60
C ASP A 45 -2.61 8.99 -7.81
N VAL A 46 -3.15 9.22 -9.00
CA VAL A 46 -2.52 8.87 -10.28
C VAL A 46 -1.25 9.71 -10.50
N ASP A 47 -1.24 10.94 -10.00
CA ASP A 47 -0.11 11.88 -10.14
C ASP A 47 0.95 11.72 -9.04
N HIS A 48 0.85 10.66 -8.22
CA HIS A 48 1.78 10.35 -7.12
C HIS A 48 1.93 11.44 -6.03
N ALA A 49 1.10 12.50 -6.09
CA ALA A 49 1.11 13.64 -5.19
C ALA A 49 -0.25 13.85 -4.49
N PRO A 50 -0.69 12.92 -3.62
CA PRO A 50 -1.98 13.03 -2.97
C PRO A 50 -2.04 14.20 -1.99
N THR A 51 -3.18 14.88 -1.98
CA THR A 51 -3.50 15.88 -0.95
C THR A 51 -3.49 15.24 0.45
N ALA A 52 -3.30 16.05 1.50
CA ALA A 52 -3.34 15.56 2.88
C ALA A 52 -4.69 14.87 3.22
N ALA A 53 -5.81 15.43 2.74
CA ALA A 53 -7.14 14.83 2.91
C ALA A 53 -7.22 13.45 2.24
N ARG A 54 -6.72 13.33 1.00
CA ARG A 54 -6.71 12.05 0.28
C ARG A 54 -5.85 10.99 0.97
N GLN A 55 -4.71 11.39 1.53
CA GLN A 55 -3.87 10.49 2.30
C GLN A 55 -4.58 10.00 3.56
N HIS A 56 -5.23 10.90 4.29
CA HIS A 56 -6.01 10.54 5.48
C HIS A 56 -7.11 9.53 5.12
N ASP A 57 -7.89 9.79 4.06
CA ASP A 57 -8.99 8.92 3.65
C ASP A 57 -8.50 7.53 3.22
N ASN A 58 -7.40 7.47 2.47
CA ASN A 58 -6.79 6.19 2.10
C ASN A 58 -6.25 5.44 3.34
N LYS A 59 -5.61 6.14 4.29
CA LYS A 59 -5.10 5.53 5.52
C LYS A 59 -6.23 5.02 6.42
N ALA A 60 -7.37 5.70 6.47
CA ALA A 60 -8.54 5.26 7.24
C ALA A 60 -9.09 3.90 6.76
N ILE A 61 -8.83 3.52 5.51
CA ILE A 61 -9.17 2.21 4.93
C ILE A 61 -8.01 1.22 5.11
N LEU A 62 -6.80 1.63 4.77
CA LEU A 62 -5.62 0.76 4.73
C LEU A 62 -5.21 0.28 6.12
N LEU A 63 -5.09 1.20 7.08
CA LEU A 63 -4.50 0.90 8.38
C LEU A 63 -5.30 -0.17 9.16
N PRO A 64 -6.64 -0.08 9.29
CA PRO A 64 -7.42 -1.13 9.96
C PRO A 64 -7.33 -2.48 9.24
N CYS A 65 -7.21 -2.47 7.91
CA CYS A 65 -7.05 -3.71 7.15
C CYS A 65 -5.74 -4.42 7.49
N LEU A 66 -4.63 -3.68 7.51
CA LEU A 66 -3.30 -4.20 7.85
C LEU A 66 -3.21 -4.62 9.32
N GLN A 67 -3.86 -3.88 10.22
CA GLN A 67 -3.85 -4.17 11.66
C GLN A 67 -4.56 -5.47 12.03
N ARG A 68 -5.46 -6.00 11.19
CA ARG A 68 -6.04 -7.34 11.38
C ARG A 68 -4.98 -8.44 11.27
N GLU A 69 -3.94 -8.21 10.47
CA GLU A 69 -2.80 -9.13 10.34
C GLU A 69 -1.71 -8.80 11.37
N ASN A 70 -1.38 -7.52 11.54
CA ASN A 70 -0.38 -7.07 12.49
C ASN A 70 -0.83 -5.78 13.21
N ALA A 71 -1.41 -5.95 14.39
CA ALA A 71 -1.93 -4.84 15.22
C ALA A 71 -0.85 -3.85 15.67
N ALA A 72 0.45 -4.20 15.56
CA ALA A 72 1.55 -3.30 15.88
C ALA A 72 1.88 -2.30 14.74
N ILE A 73 1.21 -2.38 13.59
CA ILE A 73 1.34 -1.37 12.54
C ILE A 73 0.63 -0.09 13.00
N THR A 74 1.41 0.95 13.27
CA THR A 74 0.92 2.29 13.58
C THR A 74 0.85 3.13 12.31
N ASN A 75 0.15 4.27 12.37
CA ASN A 75 0.15 5.24 11.27
C ASN A 75 1.57 5.69 10.92
N ASP A 76 2.36 6.07 11.93
CA ASP A 76 3.72 6.57 11.71
C ASP A 76 4.64 5.50 11.10
N ARG A 77 4.47 4.24 11.49
CA ARG A 77 5.21 3.12 10.89
C ARG A 77 4.79 2.90 9.43
N LEU A 78 3.50 2.95 9.14
CA LEU A 78 2.99 2.84 7.78
C LEU A 78 3.53 3.98 6.90
N ASP A 79 3.46 5.22 7.38
CA ASP A 79 3.99 6.38 6.66
C ASP A 79 5.49 6.25 6.40
N ALA A 80 6.28 5.90 7.41
CA ALA A 80 7.73 5.73 7.26
C ALA A 80 8.10 4.67 6.22
N VAL A 81 7.44 3.51 6.23
CA VAL A 81 7.69 2.45 5.23
C VAL A 81 7.24 2.90 3.84
N MET A 82 6.05 3.47 3.72
CA MET A 82 5.51 3.89 2.43
C MET A 82 6.36 5.00 1.80
N ASP A 83 6.83 5.96 2.60
CA ASP A 83 7.70 7.04 2.14
C ASP A 83 9.11 6.55 1.78
N HIS A 84 9.62 5.51 2.46
CA HIS A 84 10.91 4.90 2.11
C HIS A 84 10.93 4.33 0.68
N TYR A 85 9.79 3.79 0.23
CA TYR A 85 9.65 3.18 -1.10
C TYR A 85 8.97 4.07 -2.14
N ARG A 86 8.78 5.38 -1.87
CA ARG A 86 8.33 6.36 -2.87
C ARG A 86 9.49 6.82 -3.75
N PRO A 87 9.43 6.64 -5.09
CA PRO A 87 10.45 7.18 -5.99
C PRO A 87 10.61 8.70 -5.89
N GLU A 88 9.53 9.42 -5.56
CA GLU A 88 9.49 10.87 -5.44
C GLU A 88 10.03 11.36 -4.09
N GLY A 89 10.33 10.44 -3.16
CA GLY A 89 10.64 10.74 -1.77
C GLY A 89 9.39 10.96 -0.91
N PRO A 90 9.56 11.27 0.39
CA PRO A 90 8.47 11.48 1.33
C PRO A 90 7.53 12.60 0.88
N ILE A 91 6.24 12.44 1.18
CA ILE A 91 5.26 13.52 1.02
C ILE A 91 5.71 14.74 1.84
N GLN A 92 5.82 15.91 1.21
CA GLN A 92 6.03 17.19 1.89
C GLN A 92 4.70 17.96 1.91
N ASN A 93 3.88 17.74 2.94
CA ASN A 93 2.58 18.42 3.10
C ASN A 93 2.52 19.16 4.44
#